data_AF-A0A1J7CMH3-F1
#
_entry.id   AF-A0A1J7CMH3-F1
#
_cell.length_a   1.000
_cell.length_b   1.000
_cell.length_c   1.000
_cell.angle_alpha   90.00
_cell.angle_beta   90.00
_cell.angle_gamma   90.00
#
_symmetry.space_group_name_H-M   'P 1'
#
loop_
_entity.id
_entity.type
_entity.pdbx_description
1 polymer ?
#
loop_
_entity_poly.entity_id
_entity_poly.type
_entity_poly.pdbx_seq_one_letter_code
_entity_poly.pdbx_strand_id
1 'polypeptide(L)'
;MSKTQIDELLQSIYYQVNERMSFIEPKDKVISILLFELANLTELKGENENALQIYRTARVYGYDGDLIVARMINSAQSGFDYYRIKAGTYGAQLRDLRESKNIVHPDYLYQIETSVLVLSIVSIVLLIALIVFFLKWKKLKKSISAS
;
A
#
# COMPACT_ATOMS: atom_id res chain seq x y z
N MET A 1 2.77 19.93 22.15
CA MET A 1 3.26 20.74 21.01
C MET A 1 2.43 20.39 19.79
N SER A 2 2.19 21.36 18.89
CA SER A 2 1.64 21.06 17.57
C SER A 2 2.68 20.36 16.69
N LYS A 3 2.24 19.66 15.63
CA LYS A 3 3.17 19.04 14.66
C LYS A 3 4.13 20.07 14.06
N THR A 4 3.61 21.24 13.69
CA THR A 4 4.40 22.36 13.16
C THR A 4 5.49 22.82 14.13
N GLN A 5 5.16 22.97 15.42
CA GLN A 5 6.15 23.35 16.44
C GLN A 5 7.25 22.29 16.61
N ILE A 6 6.91 21.00 16.47
CA ILE A 6 7.90 19.91 16.53
C ILE A 6 8.82 19.98 15.31
N ASP A 7 8.27 20.19 14.12
CA ASP A 7 9.05 20.28 12.88
C ASP A 7 10.01 21.48 12.89
N GLU A 8 9.52 22.66 13.31
CA GLU A 8 10.35 23.87 13.43
C GLU A 8 11.50 23.68 14.45
N LEU A 9 11.19 23.10 15.61
CA LEU A 9 12.20 22.84 16.63
C LEU A 9 13.22 21.80 16.18
N LEU A 10 12.76 20.70 15.58
CA LEU A 10 13.62 19.65 15.03
C LEU A 10 14.58 20.22 13.99
N GLN A 11 14.07 21.04 13.06
CA GLN A 11 14.89 21.69 12.05
C GLN A 11 15.93 22.63 12.66
N SER A 12 15.54 23.44 13.66
CA SER A 12 16.46 24.34 14.37
C SER A 12 17.59 23.57 15.07
N ILE A 13 17.26 22.51 15.81
CA ILE A 13 18.25 21.68 16.52
C ILE A 13 19.14 20.96 15.51
N TYR A 14 18.58 20.41 14.44
CA TYR A 14 19.34 19.72 13.39
C TYR A 14 20.42 20.61 12.78
N TYR A 15 20.09 21.85 12.39
CA TYR A 15 21.08 22.79 11.85
C TYR A 15 22.16 23.13 12.88
N GLN A 16 21.76 23.40 14.12
CA GLN A 16 22.68 23.73 15.20
C GLN A 16 23.65 22.59 15.55
N VAL A 17 23.18 21.35 15.52
CA VAL A 17 24.02 20.17 15.78
C VAL A 17 25.01 19.96 14.63
N ASN A 18 24.54 20.01 13.39
CA ASN A 18 25.39 19.76 12.23
C ASN A 18 26.51 20.79 12.08
N GLU A 19 26.22 22.06 12.32
CA GLU A 19 27.23 23.12 12.30
C GLU A 19 28.33 22.82 13.33
N ARG A 20 27.95 22.57 14.59
CA ARG A 20 28.92 22.27 15.66
C ARG A 20 29.72 20.99 15.40
N MET A 21 29.05 19.93 14.94
CA MET A 21 29.70 18.64 14.63
C MET A 21 30.70 18.73 13.47
N SER A 22 30.63 19.78 12.64
CA SER A 22 31.63 19.99 11.59
C SER A 22 32.97 20.53 12.13
N PHE A 23 33.00 21.02 13.37
CA PHE A 23 34.19 21.62 13.98
C PHE A 23 34.63 20.95 15.29
N ILE A 24 33.72 20.29 16.00
CA ILE A 24 33.95 19.75 17.34
C ILE A 24 33.82 18.22 17.30
N GLU A 25 34.92 17.54 17.59
CA GLU A 25 34.94 16.08 17.73
C GLU A 25 34.36 15.61 19.07
N PRO A 26 33.86 14.37 19.17
CA PRO A 26 33.51 13.76 20.44
C PRO A 26 34.69 13.72 21.44
N LYS A 27 34.48 13.89 22.74
CA LYS A 27 33.20 14.12 23.44
C LYS A 27 32.91 15.62 23.58
N ASP A 28 31.63 15.98 23.44
CA ASP A 28 31.14 17.33 23.73
C ASP A 28 29.75 17.28 24.36
N LYS A 29 29.62 17.87 25.56
CA LYS A 29 28.39 17.79 26.35
C LYS A 29 27.22 18.54 25.73
N VAL A 30 27.48 19.64 25.02
CA VAL A 30 26.41 20.43 24.40
C VAL A 30 25.86 19.67 23.19
N ILE A 31 26.74 19.16 22.34
CA ILE A 31 26.35 18.36 21.17
C ILE A 31 25.64 17.08 21.62
N SER A 32 26.11 16.43 22.69
CA SER A 32 25.48 15.20 23.20
C SER A 32 24.05 15.43 23.69
N ILE A 33 23.78 16.54 24.38
CA ILE A 33 22.42 16.96 24.79
C ILE A 33 21.58 17.29 23.57
N LEU A 34 22.11 18.06 22.62
CA LEU A 34 21.33 18.46 21.43
C LEU A 34 20.98 17.25 20.56
N LEU A 35 21.89 16.28 20.41
CA LEU A 35 21.60 15.01 19.73
C LEU A 35 20.54 14.20 20.47
N PHE A 36 20.58 14.15 21.80
CA PHE A 36 19.56 13.48 22.60
C PHE A 36 18.17 14.11 22.39
N GLU A 37 18.07 15.44 22.41
CA GLU A 37 16.80 16.13 22.16
C GLU A 37 16.33 16.01 20.72
N LEU A 38 17.26 16.03 19.75
CA LEU A 38 16.95 15.78 18.35
C LEU A 38 16.31 14.40 18.19
N ALA A 39 16.89 13.36 18.81
CA ALA A 39 16.35 12.01 18.79
C ALA A 39 14.95 11.92 19.42
N ASN A 40 14.71 12.59 20.56
CA ASN A 40 13.37 12.66 21.17
C ASN A 40 12.32 13.23 20.19
N LEU A 41 12.66 14.30 19.48
CA LEU A 41 11.76 14.94 18.52
C LEU A 41 11.54 14.07 17.28
N THR A 42 12.59 13.41 16.78
CA THR A 42 12.51 12.44 15.69
C THR A 42 11.60 11.25 16.07
N GLU A 43 11.70 10.76 17.30
CA GLU A 43 10.82 9.71 17.83
C GLU A 43 9.36 10.16 17.90
N LEU A 44 9.09 11.40 18.32
CA LEU A 44 7.73 11.97 18.35
C LEU A 44 7.09 12.07 16.95
N LYS A 45 7.90 12.10 15.88
CA LYS A 45 7.41 12.03 14.49
C LYS A 45 7.13 10.60 14.01
N GLY A 46 7.45 9.59 14.82
CA GLY A 46 7.34 8.18 14.48
C GLY A 46 8.53 7.65 13.68
N GLU A 47 9.60 8.43 13.53
CA GLU A 47 10.82 8.03 12.82
C GLU A 47 11.76 7.24 13.75
N ASN A 48 11.27 6.13 14.28
CA ASN A 48 11.91 5.39 15.37
C ASN A 48 13.33 4.89 15.05
N GLU A 49 13.58 4.45 13.81
CA GLU A 49 14.92 3.99 13.39
C GLU A 49 15.93 5.15 13.33
N ASN A 50 15.51 6.31 12.80
CA ASN A 50 16.33 7.51 12.75
C ASN A 50 16.64 8.00 14.18
N ALA A 51 15.62 8.04 15.05
CA ALA A 51 15.78 8.41 16.45
C ALA A 51 16.82 7.50 17.15
N LEU A 52 16.74 6.18 16.93
CA LEU A 52 17.69 5.21 17.48
C LEU A 52 19.13 5.48 17.02
N GLN A 53 19.34 5.83 15.75
CA GLN A 53 20.66 6.20 15.25
C GLN A 53 21.18 7.48 15.91
N ILE A 54 20.32 8.50 16.04
CA ILE A 54 20.69 9.78 16.65
C ILE A 54 21.02 9.59 18.15
N TYR A 55 20.26 8.78 18.89
CA TYR A 55 20.60 8.44 20.28
C TYR A 55 21.98 7.75 20.38
N ARG A 56 22.33 6.86 19.45
CA ARG A 56 23.68 6.24 19.43
C ARG A 56 24.76 7.31 19.23
N THR A 57 24.55 8.26 18.33
CA THR A 57 25.48 9.38 18.13
C THR A 57 25.57 10.25 19.39
N ALA A 58 24.45 10.52 20.07
CA ALA A 58 24.45 11.25 21.34
C ALA A 58 25.34 10.57 22.39
N ARG A 59 25.31 9.23 22.48
CA ARG A 59 26.20 8.45 23.34
C ARG A 59 27.68 8.59 22.95
N VAL A 60 27.99 8.56 21.65
CA VAL A 60 29.37 8.79 21.16
C VAL A 60 29.89 10.14 21.62
N TYR A 61 29.05 11.18 21.56
CA TYR A 61 29.38 12.52 22.05
C TYR A 61 29.39 12.66 23.58
N GLY A 62 29.04 11.61 24.32
CA GLY A 62 29.14 11.55 25.79
C GLY A 62 27.83 11.82 26.54
N TYR A 63 26.67 11.62 25.91
CA TYR A 63 25.40 11.55 26.63
C TYR A 63 25.27 10.15 27.26
N ASP A 64 25.60 10.05 28.54
CA ASP A 64 25.61 8.81 29.30
C ASP A 64 24.51 8.82 30.38
N GLY A 65 23.90 7.66 30.64
CA GLY A 65 22.88 7.49 31.69
C GLY A 65 21.77 6.50 31.31
N ASP A 66 20.96 6.12 32.30
CA ASP A 66 19.90 5.12 32.11
C ASP A 66 18.77 5.61 31.20
N LEU A 67 18.53 6.93 31.19
CA LEU A 67 17.47 7.53 30.37
C LEU A 67 17.68 7.30 28.87
N ILE A 68 18.90 7.51 28.36
CA ILE A 68 19.17 7.31 26.93
C ILE A 68 19.07 5.83 26.55
N VAL A 69 19.43 4.92 27.45
CA VAL A 69 19.27 3.48 27.24
C VAL A 69 17.78 3.12 27.16
N ALA A 70 16.97 3.61 28.09
CA ALA A 70 15.52 3.39 28.08
C ALA A 70 14.86 3.93 26.80
N ARG A 71 15.27 5.12 26.35
CA ARG A 71 14.79 5.71 25.08
C ARG A 71 15.17 4.87 23.87
N MET A 72 16.43 4.44 23.77
CA MET A 72 16.88 3.56 22.68
C MET A 72 16.11 2.23 22.63
N ILE A 73 15.82 1.62 23.78
CA ILE A 73 15.01 0.39 23.86
C ILE A 73 13.60 0.65 23.35
N ASN A 74 12.98 1.75 23.79
CA ASN A 74 11.63 2.12 23.35
C ASN A 74 11.58 2.34 21.82
N SER A 75 12.50 3.12 21.26
CA SER A 75 12.54 3.36 19.82
C SER A 75 12.75 2.07 19.03
N ALA A 76 13.61 1.16 19.51
CA ALA A 76 13.81 -0.14 18.88
C ALA A 76 12.54 -1.01 18.89
N GLN A 77 11.84 -1.07 20.03
CA GLN A 77 10.59 -1.82 20.17
C GLN A 77 9.47 -1.22 19.30
N SER A 78 9.34 0.10 19.31
CA SER A 78 8.34 0.82 18.52
C SER A 78 8.55 0.62 17.01
N GLY A 79 9.80 0.53 16.55
CA GLY A 79 10.11 0.13 15.18
C GLY A 79 9.66 -1.29 14.85
N PHE A 80 10.01 -2.27 15.71
CA PHE A 80 9.60 -3.66 15.52
C PHE A 80 8.07 -3.84 15.50
N ASP A 81 7.37 -3.18 16.42
CA ASP A 81 5.91 -3.23 16.51
C ASP A 81 5.24 -2.65 15.26
N TYR A 82 5.77 -1.55 14.71
CA TYR A 82 5.31 -0.98 13.45
C TYR A 82 5.39 -2.00 12.29
N TYR A 83 6.56 -2.64 12.11
CA TYR A 83 6.73 -3.65 11.07
C TYR A 83 5.87 -4.89 11.29
N ARG A 84 5.71 -5.34 12.54
CA ARG A 84 4.86 -6.48 12.90
C ARG A 84 3.39 -6.23 12.52
N ILE A 85 2.85 -5.07 12.88
CA ILE A 85 1.46 -4.69 12.56
C ILE A 85 1.27 -4.63 11.05
N LYS A 86 2.20 -3.99 10.34
CA LYS A 86 2.14 -3.81 8.88
C LYS A 86 2.26 -5.13 8.12
N ALA A 87 3.11 -6.05 8.59
CA ALA A 87 3.18 -7.40 8.03
C ALA A 87 1.86 -8.16 8.22
N GLY A 88 1.23 -8.01 9.39
CA GLY A 88 -0.09 -8.59 9.67
C GLY A 88 -1.18 -8.04 8.73
N THR A 89 -1.23 -6.73 8.49
CA THR A 89 -2.22 -6.12 7.60
C THR A 89 -2.04 -6.54 6.14
N TYR A 90 -0.80 -6.60 5.64
CA TYR A 90 -0.53 -7.12 4.30
C TYR A 90 -0.89 -8.60 4.17
N GLY A 91 -0.62 -9.41 5.20
CA GLY A 91 -1.05 -10.80 5.25
C GLY A 91 -2.57 -10.95 5.15
N ALA A 92 -3.33 -10.11 5.85
CA ALA A 92 -4.79 -10.10 5.78
C ALA A 92 -5.29 -9.69 4.39
N GLN A 93 -4.77 -8.60 3.81
CA GLN A 93 -5.13 -8.15 2.46
C GLN A 93 -4.88 -9.22 1.40
N LEU A 94 -3.75 -9.95 1.50
CA LEU A 94 -3.42 -11.04 0.59
C LEU A 94 -4.39 -12.22 0.73
N ARG A 95 -4.84 -12.53 1.95
CA ARG A 95 -5.85 -13.56 2.18
C ARG A 95 -7.19 -13.17 1.56
N ASP A 96 -7.64 -11.94 1.77
CA ASP A 96 -8.90 -11.44 1.23
C ASP A 96 -8.88 -11.42 -0.30
N LEU A 97 -7.76 -11.01 -0.91
CA LEU A 97 -7.55 -11.10 -2.36
C LEU A 97 -7.62 -12.54 -2.87
N ARG A 98 -7.01 -13.49 -2.15
CA ARG A 98 -7.04 -14.91 -2.51
C ARG A 98 -8.46 -15.49 -2.41
N GLU A 99 -9.20 -15.15 -1.36
CA GLU A 99 -10.59 -15.57 -1.19
C GLU A 99 -11.48 -14.98 -2.29
N SER A 100 -11.37 -13.69 -2.58
CA SER A 100 -12.06 -13.03 -3.69
C SER A 100 -11.81 -13.72 -5.04
N LYS A 101 -10.55 -14.09 -5.31
CA LYS A 101 -10.19 -14.83 -6.52
C LYS A 101 -10.80 -16.24 -6.58
N ASN A 102 -10.91 -16.93 -5.45
CA ASN A 102 -11.49 -18.27 -5.37
C ASN A 102 -13.03 -18.28 -5.47
N ILE A 103 -13.71 -17.14 -5.27
CA ILE A 103 -15.17 -17.00 -5.44
C ILE A 103 -15.59 -16.96 -6.92
N VAL A 104 -14.65 -16.72 -7.85
CA VAL A 104 -14.90 -16.92 -9.29
C VAL A 104 -14.98 -18.42 -9.56
N HIS A 105 -16.16 -18.99 -9.32
CA HIS A 105 -16.38 -20.42 -9.48
C HIS A 105 -16.18 -20.83 -10.95
N PRO A 106 -15.39 -21.88 -11.23
CA PRO A 106 -15.20 -22.39 -12.59
C PRO A 106 -16.53 -22.80 -13.26
N ASP A 107 -17.55 -23.11 -12.47
CA ASP A 107 -18.91 -23.41 -12.95
C ASP A 107 -19.58 -22.23 -13.67
N TYR A 108 -19.24 -20.99 -13.32
CA TYR A 108 -19.76 -19.80 -14.04
C TYR A 108 -19.18 -19.69 -15.44
N LEU A 109 -17.90 -20.02 -15.61
CA LEU A 109 -17.26 -20.00 -16.93
C LEU A 109 -17.90 -21.06 -17.83
N TYR A 110 -18.13 -22.27 -17.29
CA TYR A 110 -18.81 -23.33 -18.02
C TYR A 110 -20.28 -22.98 -18.37
N GLN A 111 -21.01 -22.35 -17.46
CA GLN A 111 -22.37 -21.86 -17.74
C GLN A 111 -22.41 -20.76 -18.80
N ILE A 112 -21.45 -19.85 -18.82
CA ILE A 112 -21.34 -18.81 -19.85
C ILE A 112 -21.03 -19.45 -21.21
N GLU A 113 -20.05 -20.35 -21.29
CA GLU A 113 -19.68 -21.02 -22.54
C GLU A 113 -20.85 -21.81 -23.13
N THR A 114 -21.54 -22.59 -22.30
CA THR A 114 -22.71 -23.36 -22.73
C THR A 114 -23.86 -22.47 -23.17
N SER A 115 -24.13 -21.37 -22.46
CA SER A 115 -25.17 -20.41 -22.83
C SER A 115 -24.89 -19.73 -24.16
N VAL A 116 -23.64 -19.32 -24.42
CA VAL A 116 -23.22 -18.73 -25.70
C VAL A 116 -23.36 -19.72 -26.85
N LEU A 117 -22.97 -20.98 -26.63
CA LEU A 117 -23.08 -22.03 -27.64
C LEU A 117 -24.56 -22.30 -28.02
N VAL A 118 -25.45 -22.39 -27.03
CA VAL A 118 -26.89 -22.58 -27.26
C VAL A 118 -27.49 -21.38 -28.02
N LEU A 119 -27.17 -20.15 -27.61
CA LEU A 119 -27.67 -18.94 -28.28
C LEU A 119 -27.21 -18.84 -29.74
N SER A 120 -25.97 -19.26 -30.02
CA SER A 120 -25.43 -19.33 -31.39
C SER A 120 -26.25 -20.29 -32.27
N ILE A 121 -26.53 -21.50 -31.77
CA ILE A 121 -27.33 -22.51 -32.49
C ILE A 121 -28.74 -21.97 -32.75
N VAL A 122 -29.40 -21.39 -31.74
CA VAL A 122 -30.75 -20.83 -31.88
C VAL A 122 -30.78 -19.71 -32.92
N SER A 123 -29.78 -18.83 -32.92
CA SER A 123 -29.68 -17.74 -33.91
C SER A 123 -29.53 -18.26 -35.33
N ILE A 124 -28.72 -19.30 -35.54
CA ILE A 124 -28.54 -19.93 -36.87
C ILE A 124 -29.86 -20.53 -37.36
N VAL A 125 -30.57 -21.25 -36.50
CA VAL A 125 -31.87 -21.86 -36.87
C VAL A 125 -32.90 -20.80 -37.25
N LEU A 126 -32.98 -19.70 -36.49
CA LEU A 126 -33.88 -18.58 -36.80
C LEU A 126 -33.51 -17.92 -38.14
N LEU A 127 -32.21 -17.75 -38.42
CA LEU A 127 -31.73 -17.22 -39.70
C LEU A 127 -32.15 -18.10 -40.88
N ILE A 128 -31.98 -19.41 -40.76
CA ILE A 128 -32.40 -20.37 -41.79
C ILE A 128 -33.93 -20.30 -42.00
N ALA A 129 -34.71 -20.26 -40.93
CA ALA A 129 -36.16 -20.14 -41.01
C ALA A 129 -36.60 -18.85 -41.72
N LEU A 130 -35.97 -17.71 -41.41
CA LEU A 130 -36.22 -16.43 -42.06
C LEU A 130 -35.87 -16.47 -43.56
N ILE A 131 -34.74 -17.08 -43.94
CA ILE A 131 -34.36 -17.25 -45.35
C ILE A 131 -35.40 -18.08 -46.09
N VAL A 132 -35.82 -19.22 -45.54
CA VAL A 132 -36.84 -20.09 -46.15
C VAL A 132 -38.17 -19.35 -46.29
N PHE A 133 -38.59 -18.63 -45.26
CA PHE A 133 -39.80 -17.81 -45.28
C PHE A 133 -39.73 -16.73 -46.38
N PHE A 134 -38.62 -16.00 -46.47
CA PHE A 134 -38.40 -14.97 -47.46
C PHE A 134 -38.44 -15.52 -48.89
N LEU A 135 -37.81 -16.67 -49.14
CA LEU A 135 -37.84 -17.34 -50.45
C LEU A 135 -39.26 -17.77 -50.84
N LYS A 136 -40.01 -18.38 -49.90
CA LYS A 136 -41.42 -18.74 -50.13
C LYS A 136 -42.29 -17.52 -50.40
N TRP A 137 -42.12 -16.45 -49.63
CA TRP A 137 -42.83 -15.19 -49.81
C TRP A 137 -42.57 -14.56 -51.19
N LYS A 138 -41.31 -14.55 -51.63
CA LYS A 138 -40.92 -14.05 -52.97
C LYS A 138 -41.59 -14.87 -54.09
N LYS A 139 -41.65 -16.20 -53.93
CA LYS A 139 -42.33 -17.08 -54.89
C LYS A 139 -43.84 -16.77 -54.98
N LEU A 140 -44.50 -16.54 -53.84
CA LEU A 140 -45.91 -16.15 -53.78
C LEU A 140 -46.19 -14.80 -54.44
N LYS A 141 -45.35 -13.79 -54.22
CA LYS A 141 -45.48 -12.49 -54.91
C LYS A 141 -45.36 -12.63 -56.43
N LYS A 142 -44.45 -13.48 -56.91
CA LYS A 142 -44.25 -13.73 -58.36
C LYS A 142 -45.46 -14.42 -59.01
N SER A 143 -46.18 -15.29 -58.30
CA SER A 143 -47.41 -15.91 -58.81
C SER A 143 -48.62 -14.97 -58.82
N ILE A 144 -48.67 -13.99 -57.92
CA ILE A 144 -49.77 -13.01 -57.85
C ILE A 144 -49.62 -11.92 -58.93
N SER A 145 -48.38 -11.54 -59.30
CA SER A 145 -48.13 -10.54 -60.35
C SER A 145 -48.21 -11.07 -61.79
N ALA A 146 -48.44 -12.38 -61.98
CA ALA A 146 -48.51 -13.04 -63.27
C ALA A 146 -49.94 -13.51 -63.64
N SER A 147 -50.94 -13.11 -62.84
CA SER A 147 -52.38 -13.24 -63.11
C SER A 147 -52.97 -11.85 -63.31
#